data_AF-A0A0G0ST77-F1
#
_entry.id   AF-A0A0G0ST77-F1
#
_cell.length_a   1.000
_cell.length_b   1.000
_cell.length_c   1.000
_cell.angle_alpha   90.00
_cell.angle_beta   90.00
_cell.angle_gamma   90.00
#
_symmetry.space_group_name_H-M   'P 1'
#
loop_
_entity.id
_entity.type
_entity.pdbx_description
1 polymer ?
#
loop_
_entity_poly.entity_id
_entity_poly.type
_entity_poly.pdbx_seq_one_letter_code
_entity_poly.pdbx_strand_id
1 'polypeptide(L)' 'MVKVDYSTKKISKELIVEIKQALKSVNAYGSVEIYIQKGVVTQITVRNIKKTNHVGGHNSSNKTIRV' A
#
# COMPACT_ATOMS: atom_id res chain seq x y z
N MET A 1 -9.89 25.37 -15.00
CA MET A 1 -9.55 24.08 -14.37
C MET A 1 -8.16 23.68 -14.85
N VAL A 2 -7.17 23.53 -13.95
CA VAL A 2 -5.82 23.12 -14.34
C VAL A 2 -5.89 21.64 -14.73
N LYS A 3 -5.49 21.30 -15.96
CA LYS A 3 -5.49 19.92 -16.44
C LYS A 3 -4.28 19.20 -15.88
N VAL A 4 -4.49 18.32 -14.90
CA VAL A 4 -3.43 17.51 -14.32
C VAL A 4 -3.03 16.42 -15.32
N ASP A 5 -1.72 16.31 -15.61
CA ASP A 5 -1.19 15.31 -16.53
C ASP A 5 -0.85 14.02 -15.77
N TYR A 6 -1.65 12.98 -15.99
CA TYR A 6 -1.47 11.66 -15.39
C TYR A 6 -0.84 10.65 -16.36
N SER A 7 -0.13 11.13 -17.38
CA SER A 7 0.59 10.30 -18.34
C SER A 7 1.65 9.42 -17.65
N THR A 8 1.68 8.14 -18.01
CA THR A 8 2.75 7.22 -17.58
C THR A 8 4.03 7.40 -18.39
N LYS A 9 3.93 8.03 -19.57
CA LYS A 9 5.09 8.31 -20.44
C LYS A 9 5.84 9.57 -20.00
N LYS A 10 5.13 10.50 -19.38
CA LYS A 10 5.67 11.74 -18.82
C LYS A 10 5.11 11.92 -17.42
N ILE A 11 5.75 11.25 -16.45
CA ILE A 11 5.31 11.30 -15.06
C ILE A 11 5.45 12.74 -14.54
N SER A 12 4.31 13.37 -14.28
CA SER A 12 4.24 14.74 -13.78
C SER A 12 4.58 14.82 -12.29
N LYS A 13 4.87 16.04 -11.80
CA LYS A 13 5.11 16.26 -10.37
C LYS A 13 3.85 16.00 -9.56
N GLU A 14 2.70 16.34 -10.13
CA GLU A 14 1.38 16.16 -9.56
C GLU A 14 1.07 14.67 -9.37
N LEU A 15 1.29 13.83 -10.39
CA LEU A 15 1.13 12.38 -10.27
C LEU A 15 2.04 11.79 -9.19
N ILE A 16 3.29 12.28 -9.08
CA ILE A 16 4.21 11.85 -8.00
C ILE A 16 3.68 12.26 -6.62
N VAL A 17 3.12 13.47 -6.48
CA VAL A 17 2.54 13.95 -5.21
C VAL A 17 1.36 13.07 -4.81
N GLU A 18 0.45 12.75 -5.74
CA GLU A 18 -0.70 11.88 -5.50
C GLU A 18 -0.26 10.48 -5.07
N ILE A 19 0.70 9.87 -5.76
CA ILE A 19 1.24 8.54 -5.38
C ILE A 19 1.89 8.60 -4.00
N LYS A 20 2.65 9.67 -3.68
CA LYS A 20 3.25 9.85 -2.35
C LYS A 20 2.19 9.97 -1.26
N GLN A 21 1.11 10.71 -1.52
CA GLN A 21 0.02 10.86 -0.57
C GLN A 21 -0.72 9.53 -0.36
N ALA A 22 -0.98 8.78 -1.43
CA ALA A 22 -1.58 7.45 -1.38
C ALA A 22 -0.74 6.45 -0.56
N LEU A 23 0.58 6.47 -0.73
CA LEU A 23 1.49 5.63 0.07
C LEU A 23 1.49 6.03 1.54
N LYS A 24 1.50 7.34 1.84
CA LYS A 24 1.47 7.84 3.23
C LYS A 24 0.16 7.57 3.97
N SER A 25 -0.94 7.40 3.24
CA SER A 25 -2.26 7.13 3.83
C SER A 25 -2.50 5.66 4.15
N VAL A 26 -1.58 4.76 3.80
CA VAL A 26 -1.57 3.38 4.28
C VAL A 26 -1.08 3.37 5.73
N ASN A 27 -1.98 3.04 6.65
CA ASN A 27 -1.69 2.91 8.07
C ASN A 27 -1.42 1.43 8.45
N ALA A 28 -0.23 1.15 8.96
CA ALA A 28 0.29 -0.17 9.34
C ALA A 28 0.40 -1.21 8.20
N TYR A 29 -0.72 -1.73 7.69
CA TYR A 29 -0.73 -2.70 6.59
C TYR A 29 -1.73 -2.26 5.51
N GLY A 30 -1.41 -2.56 4.25
CA GLY A 30 -2.29 -2.19 3.15
C GLY A 30 -1.71 -2.46 1.78
N SER A 31 -2.41 -1.95 0.76
CA SER A 31 -1.96 -1.89 -0.62
C SER A 31 -2.28 -0.51 -1.22
N VAL A 32 -1.44 -0.09 -2.17
CA VAL A 32 -1.77 0.98 -3.12
C VAL A 32 -1.78 0.35 -4.50
N GLU A 33 -2.85 0.57 -5.24
CA GLU A 33 -3.09 -0.03 -6.56
C GLU A 33 -3.29 1.11 -7.57
N ILE A 34 -2.50 1.08 -8.65
CA ILE A 34 -2.52 2.10 -9.71
C ILE A 34 -3.10 1.46 -10.97
N TYR A 35 -4.22 1.99 -11.44
CA TYR A 35 -4.87 1.56 -12.67
C TYR A 35 -4.52 2.50 -13.81
N ILE A 36 -4.10 1.91 -14.94
CA ILE A 36 -3.65 2.63 -16.12
C ILE A 36 -4.52 2.21 -17.30
N GLN A 37 -5.06 3.19 -18.02
CA GLN A 37 -5.76 2.96 -19.28
C GLN A 37 -5.16 3.85 -20.36
N LYS A 38 -4.81 3.25 -21.50
CA LYS A 38 -4.23 3.95 -22.66
C LYS A 38 -3.02 4.84 -22.31
N GLY A 39 -2.18 4.41 -21.37
CA GLY A 39 -0.97 5.14 -20.95
C GLY A 39 -1.23 6.32 -20.02
N VAL A 40 -2.40 6.40 -19.40
CA VAL A 40 -2.77 7.42 -18.40
C VAL A 40 -3.23 6.72 -17.13
N VAL A 41 -2.76 7.19 -15.98
CA VAL A 41 -3.31 6.75 -14.68
C VAL A 41 -4.74 7.26 -14.57
N THR A 42 -5.68 6.34 -14.44
CA THR A 42 -7.11 6.66 -14.33
C THR A 42 -7.63 6.55 -12.91
N GLN A 43 -6.97 5.77 -12.06
CA GLN A 43 -7.36 5.57 -10.67
C GLN A 43 -6.15 5.16 -9.82
N ILE A 44 -6.10 5.71 -8.61
CA ILE A 44 -5.22 5.24 -7.53
C ILE A 44 -6.14 4.79 -6.39
N THR A 45 -6.02 3.53 -5.99
CA THR A 45 -6.81 2.95 -4.90
C THR A 45 -5.89 2.68 -3.72
N VAL A 46 -6.36 3.00 -2.52
CA VAL A 46 -5.66 2.70 -1.28
C VAL A 46 -6.51 1.75 -0.45
N ARG A 47 -5.94 0.62 -0.04
CA ARG A 47 -6.59 -0.33 0.87
C ARG A 47 -5.84 -0.40 2.18
N ASN A 48 -6.48 0.05 3.26
CA ASN A 48 -5.98 -0.13 4.61
C ASN A 48 -6.44 -1.48 5.17
N ILE A 49 -5.51 -2.25 5.72
CA ILE A 49 -5.75 -3.61 6.22
C ILE A 49 -5.41 -3.64 7.70
N LYS A 50 -6.41 -3.87 8.54
CA LYS A 50 -6.17 -4.18 9.95
C LYS A 50 -5.89 -5.68 10.08
N LYS A 51 -4.64 -6.04 10.41
CA LYS A 51 -4.33 -7.42 10.82
C LYS A 51 -4.84 -7.60 12.25
N THR A 52 -5.74 -8.54 12.46
CA THR A 52 -6.10 -9.00 13.80
C THR A 52 -5.13 -10.12 14.17
N ASN A 53 -4.63 -10.10 15.40
CA ASN A 53 -3.90 -11.24 15.95
C ASN A 53 -4.87 -12.43 15.99
N HIS A 54 -4.86 -13.29 14.97
CA HIS A 54 -5.18 -14.68 15.23
C HIS A 54 -4.00 -15.17 16.07
N VAL A 55 -4.28 -15.52 17.32
CA VAL A 55 -3.37 -16.28 18.18
C VAL A 55 -3.24 -17.67 17.55
N GLY A 56 -2.59 -17.77 16.39
CA GLY A 56 -2.13 -19.01 15.77
C GLY A 56 -0.73 -19.24 16.30
N GLY A 57 -0.65 -19.99 17.40
CA GLY A 57 0.54 -20.16 18.19
C GLY A 57 1.70 -20.84 17.45
N HIS A 58 2.89 -20.30 17.69
CA HIS A 58 4.11 -21.08 17.91
C HIS A 58 4.91 -20.38 19.01
N ASN A 59 4.47 -20.56 20.26
CA ASN A 59 5.36 -20.37 21.40
C ASN A 59 6.18 -21.65 21.56
N SER A 60 7.29 -21.74 20.84
CA SER A 60 8.31 -22.75 21.10
C SER A 60 9.12 -22.32 22.32
N SER A 61 8.53 -22.34 23.52
CA SER A 61 9.30 -22.29 24.76
C SER A 61 9.87 -23.68 25.01
N ASN A 62 11.14 -23.85 24.64
CA ASN A 62 11.92 -25.07 24.90
C ASN A 62 12.07 -25.26 26.42
N LYS A 63 11.18 -26.03 27.04
CA LYS A 63 11.27 -26.37 28.47
C LYS A 63 12.11 -27.63 28.61
N THR A 64 13.42 -27.46 28.85
CA THR A 64 14.29 -28.56 29.30
C THR A 64 13.75 -29.11 30.61
N ILE A 65 13.18 -30.31 30.57
CA ILE A 65 12.85 -31.08 31.77
C ILE A 65 14.17 -31.69 32.25
N ARG A 66 14.71 -31.20 33.37
CA ARG A 66 15.72 -31.94 34.13
C ARG A 66 14.98 -32.94 35.01
N VAL A 67 15.20 -34.22 34.73
CA VAL A 67 14.85 -35.35 35.61
C VAL A 67 15.88 -35.49 36.73
#